data_AF-A0A535P0F1-F1
#
_entry.id   AF-A0A535P0F1-F1
#
_cell.length_a   1.000
_cell.length_b   1.000
_cell.length_c   1.000
_cell.angle_alpha   90.00
_cell.angle_beta   90.00
_cell.angle_gamma   90.00
#
_symmetry.space_group_name_H-M   'P 1'
#
loop_
_entity.id
_entity.type
_entity.pdbx_description
1 polymer ?
#
loop_
_entity_poly.entity_id
_entity_poly.type
_entity_poly.pdbx_seq_one_letter_code
_entity_poly.pdbx_strand_id
1 'polypeptide(L)' 'MNHEDHVRLLRKGIVEPGGVWADFGSGAGAFTLALADLLGTEGSIYSVDKDRG' A
#
# COMPACT_ATOMS: atom_id res chain seq x y z
N MET A 1 7.32 -7.18 12.48
CA MET A 1 6.18 -7.44 11.59
C MET A 1 6.74 -7.78 10.23
N ASN A 2 6.23 -8.82 9.57
CA ASN A 2 6.70 -9.19 8.23
C ASN A 2 5.73 -8.66 7.16
N HIS A 3 6.05 -8.87 5.90
CA HIS A 3 5.21 -8.44 4.78
C HIS A 3 3.79 -9.02 4.81
N GLU A 4 3.65 -10.31 5.16
CA GLU A 4 2.33 -10.95 5.25
C GLU A 4 1.43 -10.31 6.29
N ASP A 5 2.00 -9.88 7.42
CA ASP A 5 1.27 -9.18 8.46
C ASP A 5 0.73 -7.84 7.94
N HIS A 6 1.53 -7.09 7.16
CA HIS A 6 1.09 -5.84 6.54
C HIS A 6 -0.08 -6.08 5.57
N VAL A 7 0.03 -7.10 4.71
CA VAL A 7 -1.06 -7.49 3.77
C VAL A 7 -2.33 -7.87 4.54
N ARG A 8 -2.21 -8.63 5.63
CA ARG A 8 -3.35 -9.03 6.46
C ARG A 8 -4.08 -7.84 7.09
N LEU A 9 -3.33 -6.83 7.53
CA LEU A 9 -3.90 -5.61 8.10
C LEU A 9 -4.70 -4.82 7.06
N LEU A 10 -4.21 -4.72 5.83
CA LEU A 10 -4.84 -3.95 4.76
C LEU A 10 -6.00 -4.67 4.07
N ARG A 11 -5.95 -6.01 3.96
CA ARG A 11 -6.85 -6.82 3.11
C ARG A 11 -8.33 -6.52 3.28
N LYS A 12 -8.81 -6.27 4.50
CA LYS A 12 -10.23 -6.03 4.76
C LYS A 12 -10.71 -4.63 4.32
N GLY A 13 -9.78 -3.69 4.12
CA GLY A 13 -10.08 -2.34 3.63
C GLY A 13 -10.09 -2.22 2.10
N ILE A 14 -9.64 -3.24 1.39
CA ILE A 14 -9.60 -3.27 -0.08
C ILE A 14 -10.77 -4.13 -0.56
N VAL A 15 -11.80 -3.47 -1.11
CA VAL A 15 -13.04 -4.13 -1.57
C VAL A 15 -12.81 -4.87 -2.89
N GLU A 16 -12.03 -4.28 -3.79
CA GLU A 16 -11.68 -4.84 -5.09
C GLU A 16 -10.25 -4.43 -5.48
N PRO A 17 -9.57 -5.21 -6.35
CA PRO A 17 -8.26 -4.83 -6.90
C PRO A 17 -8.34 -3.53 -7.72
N GLY A 18 -7.20 -2.86 -7.85
CA GLY A 18 -7.03 -1.68 -8.69
C GLY A 18 -7.44 -0.36 -8.05
N GLY A 19 -7.71 0.63 -8.91
CA GLY A 19 -8.11 1.97 -8.50
C GLY A 19 -6.93 2.89 -8.15
N VAL A 20 -7.26 4.11 -7.72
CA VAL A 20 -6.29 5.16 -7.40
C VAL A 20 -6.28 5.41 -5.90
N TRP A 21 -5.12 5.23 -5.27
CA TRP A 21 -4.94 5.30 -3.83
C TRP A 21 -3.86 6.31 -3.47
N ALA A 22 -4.03 6.95 -2.32
CA ALA A 22 -2.99 7.78 -1.71
C ALA A 22 -2.39 7.03 -0.50
N ASP A 23 -1.07 7.00 -0.40
CA ASP A 23 -0.33 6.49 0.75
C ASP A 23 0.42 7.66 1.41
N PHE A 24 0.12 7.94 2.67
CA PHE A 24 0.67 9.08 3.39
C PHE A 24 1.63 8.61 4.48
N GLY A 25 2.87 9.11 4.44
CA GLY A 25 3.92 8.71 5.38
C GLY A 25 4.45 7.30 5.09
N SER A 26 4.71 7.00 3.82
CA SER A 26 5.12 5.66 3.37
C SER A 26 6.43 5.16 3.99
N GLY A 27 7.29 6.07 4.46
CA GLY A 27 8.63 5.78 4.97
C GLY A 27 9.41 4.93 3.96
N ALA A 28 9.91 3.79 4.43
CA ALA A 28 10.61 2.81 3.59
C ALA A 28 9.69 1.93 2.70
N GLY A 29 8.38 2.18 2.69
CA GLY A 29 7.42 1.55 1.77
C GLY A 29 6.82 0.22 2.23
N ALA A 30 6.95 -0.16 3.51
CA ALA A 30 6.52 -1.48 4.00
C ALA A 30 5.02 -1.76 3.77
N PHE A 31 4.16 -0.76 4.00
CA PHE A 31 2.72 -0.85 3.72
C PHE A 31 2.37 -0.49 2.28
N THR A 32 3.17 0.35 1.61
CA THR A 32 3.01 0.66 0.19
C THR A 32 3.12 -0.60 -0.67
N LEU A 33 4.10 -1.47 -0.38
CA LEU A 33 4.27 -2.74 -1.09
C LEU A 33 3.12 -3.71 -0.79
N ALA A 34 2.67 -3.78 0.46
CA ALA A 34 1.53 -4.62 0.82
C ALA A 34 0.23 -4.14 0.16
N LEU A 35 0.05 -2.83 0.01
CA LEU A 35 -1.05 -2.23 -0.74
C LEU A 35 -0.93 -2.59 -2.22
N ALA A 36 0.25 -2.44 -2.83
CA ALA A 36 0.48 -2.81 -4.24
C ALA A 36 0.11 -4.27 -4.53
N ASP A 37 0.46 -5.20 -3.64
CA ASP A 37 0.08 -6.62 -3.78
C ASP A 37 -1.44 -6.83 -3.77
N LEU A 38 -2.18 -6.04 -2.99
CA LEU A 38 -3.64 -6.14 -2.91
C LEU A 38 -4.35 -5.48 -4.09
N LEU A 39 -3.78 -4.39 -4.63
CA LEU A 39 -4.36 -3.69 -5.78
C LEU A 39 -4.03 -4.38 -7.11
N GLY A 40 -2.90 -5.09 -7.21
CA GLY A 40 -2.47 -5.73 -8.45
C GLY A 40 -2.07 -4.72 -9.55
N THR A 41 -1.99 -5.18 -10.79
CA THR A 41 -1.48 -4.39 -11.94
C THR A 41 -2.36 -3.20 -12.33
N GLU A 42 -3.63 -3.23 -11.94
CA GLU A 42 -4.62 -2.18 -12.23
C GLU A 42 -4.58 -1.06 -11.16
N GLY A 43 -3.71 -1.18 -10.15
CA GLY A 43 -3.58 -0.22 -9.06
C GLY A 43 -2.61 0.91 -9.37
N SER A 44 -2.98 2.13 -8.99
CA SER A 44 -2.07 3.29 -8.99
C SER A 44 -1.97 3.87 -7.58
N ILE A 45 -0.76 3.95 -7.03
CA ILE A 45 -0.50 4.47 -5.69
C ILE A 45 0.28 5.77 -5.79
N TYR A 46 -0.31 6.86 -5.28
CA TYR A 46 0.36 8.12 -5.05
C TYR A 46 0.91 8.12 -3.63
N SER A 47 2.21 7.87 -3.51
CA SER A 47 2.89 7.93 -2.22
C SER A 47 3.38 9.35 -1.92
N VAL A 48 3.09 9.83 -0.72
CA VAL A 48 3.51 11.13 -0.22
C VAL A 48 4.20 10.93 1.13
N ASP A 49 5.49 11.24 1.17
CA ASP A 49 6.24 11.33 2.42
C ASP A 49 6.85 12.72 2.59
N LYS A 50 6.94 13.18 3.83
CA LYS A 50 7.57 14.44 4.20
C LYS A 50 9.09 14.32 4.11
N ASP A 51 9.63 13.16 4.47
CA ASP A 51 11.05 12.91 4.49
C ASP A 51 11.43 12.15 3.21
N ARG A 52 12.44 12.64 2.49
CA ARG A 52 13.04 11.88 1.39
C ARG A 52 13.80 10.72 2.02
N GLY A 53 13.20 9.54 2.07
CA GLY A 53 13.93 8.29 2.26
C GLY A 53 15.07 8.15 1.24
#